data_AF-A0A087G7I2-F1
#
_entry.id   AF-A0A087G7I2-F1
#
_cell.length_a   1.000
_cell.length_b   1.000
_cell.length_c   1.000
_cell.angle_alpha   90.00
_cell.angle_beta   90.00
_cell.angle_gamma   90.00
#
_symmetry.space_group_name_H-M   'P 1'
#
loop_
_entity.id
_entity.type
_entity.pdbx_description
1 polymer ?
#
loop_
_entity_poly.entity_id
_entity_poly.type
_entity_poly.pdbx_seq_one_letter_code
_entity_poly.pdbx_strand_id
1 'polypeptide(L)'
;MAISHVSSLLLLLASLFFLPAYCGVPFEDCGEVYYPANVTSVDMIRDERWAGFKISGTTSKTITIGEVQLDVYEGMIRVMKQKYELCAHTASACPVVPGAFVFSFENIIPFRLGREFKSKVYIHDYEEGLVCIRFDSKLPATVLSA
;
A
#
# COMPACT_ATOMS: atom_id res chain seq x y z
N MET A 1 27.50 22.19 37.66
CA MET A 1 26.87 22.32 36.33
C MET A 1 26.48 20.92 35.87
N ALA A 2 25.20 20.53 36.02
CA ALA A 2 24.72 19.18 35.70
C ALA A 2 23.21 19.24 35.40
N ILE A 3 22.82 19.93 34.33
CA ILE A 3 21.40 20.09 33.94
C ILE A 3 21.17 19.65 32.47
N SER A 4 22.22 19.45 31.69
CA SER A 4 22.14 19.12 30.25
C SER A 4 21.56 17.73 29.96
N HIS A 5 21.68 16.77 30.88
CA HIS A 5 21.28 15.38 30.65
C HIS A 5 19.75 15.17 30.62
N VAL A 6 19.01 15.92 31.43
CA VAL A 6 17.54 15.79 31.55
C VAL A 6 16.83 16.42 30.34
N SER A 7 17.37 17.53 29.83
CA SER A 7 16.82 18.24 28.67
C SER A 7 16.90 17.43 27.37
N SER A 8 17.99 16.68 27.17
CA SER A 8 18.18 15.90 25.94
C SER A 8 17.25 14.69 25.88
N LEU A 9 16.97 14.05 27.02
CA LEU A 9 16.06 12.91 27.09
C LEU A 9 14.60 13.32 26.86
N LEU A 10 14.19 14.49 27.40
CA LEU A 10 12.86 15.07 27.19
C LEU A 10 12.59 15.43 25.72
N LEU A 11 13.59 16.01 25.02
CA LEU A 11 13.49 16.29 23.58
C LEU A 11 13.36 15.00 22.75
N LEU A 12 14.05 13.93 23.15
CA LEU A 12 13.99 12.64 22.47
C LEU A 12 12.61 11.98 22.66
N LEU A 13 12.05 12.02 23.88
CA LEU A 13 10.68 11.55 24.14
C LEU A 13 9.61 12.38 23.41
N ALA A 14 9.80 13.71 23.32
CA ALA A 14 8.88 14.56 22.57
C ALA A 14 8.88 14.20 21.08
N SER A 15 10.05 13.91 20.49
CA SER A 15 10.14 13.49 19.08
C SER A 15 9.39 12.18 18.81
N LEU A 16 9.44 11.20 19.73
CA LEU A 16 8.71 9.93 19.64
C LEU A 16 7.17 10.11 19.61
N PHE A 17 6.65 11.14 20.26
CA PHE A 17 5.21 11.47 20.25
C PHE A 17 4.74 12.12 18.95
N PHE A 18 5.65 12.72 18.18
CA PHE A 18 5.36 13.32 16.87
C PHE A 18 5.62 12.36 15.70
N LEU A 19 6.13 11.14 15.95
CA LEU A 19 6.18 10.15 14.88
C LEU A 19 4.74 9.75 14.53
N PRO A 20 4.30 9.95 13.27
CA PRO A 20 3.01 9.43 12.84
C PRO A 20 3.00 7.93 13.12
N ALA A 21 1.94 7.45 13.78
CA ALA A 21 1.76 6.02 14.00
C ALA A 21 1.87 5.31 12.65
N TYR A 22 2.88 4.46 12.51
CA TYR A 22 3.11 3.70 11.27
C TYR A 22 1.91 2.75 11.09
N CYS A 23 0.98 3.13 10.22
CA CYS A 23 -0.24 2.38 9.88
C CYS A 23 -0.04 1.46 8.68
N GLY A 24 1.20 1.04 8.42
CA GLY A 24 1.50 0.08 7.35
C GLY A 24 0.95 -1.29 7.70
N VAL A 25 0.34 -1.98 6.73
CA VAL A 25 -0.03 -3.39 6.85
C VAL A 25 1.15 -4.27 6.48
N PRO A 26 1.35 -5.41 7.18
CA PRO A 26 2.36 -6.37 6.78
C PRO A 26 2.02 -6.92 5.39
N PHE A 27 3.04 -7.07 4.56
CA PHE A 27 2.91 -7.60 3.21
C PHE A 27 4.07 -8.56 2.93
N GLU A 28 3.84 -9.47 1.99
CA GLU A 28 4.82 -10.43 1.49
C GLU A 28 4.94 -10.28 -0.03
N ASP A 29 6.10 -10.55 -0.59
CA ASP A 29 6.25 -10.68 -2.03
C ASP A 29 5.55 -11.95 -2.55
N CYS A 30 5.32 -12.02 -3.86
CA CYS A 30 4.66 -13.19 -4.43
C CYS A 30 5.54 -14.44 -4.55
N GLY A 31 6.85 -14.32 -4.30
CA GLY A 31 7.85 -15.39 -4.34
C GLY A 31 8.44 -15.72 -5.72
N GLU A 32 8.07 -15.01 -6.80
CA GLU A 32 8.35 -15.51 -8.16
C GLU A 32 9.44 -14.79 -8.98
N VAL A 33 9.86 -13.55 -8.75
CA VAL A 33 10.86 -12.89 -9.63
C VAL A 33 11.61 -11.76 -8.91
N TYR A 34 12.84 -11.48 -9.35
CA TYR A 34 13.47 -10.17 -9.11
C TYR A 34 12.64 -9.08 -9.82
N TYR A 35 11.96 -8.27 -9.03
CA TYR A 35 11.17 -7.15 -9.53
C TYR A 35 12.03 -5.87 -9.57
N PRO A 36 11.96 -5.06 -10.64
CA PRO A 36 12.74 -3.81 -10.75
C PRO A 36 12.31 -2.73 -9.74
N ALA A 37 11.15 -2.91 -9.11
CA ALA A 37 10.63 -2.08 -8.03
C ALA A 37 10.56 -2.86 -6.70
N ASN A 38 11.07 -2.24 -5.64
CA ASN A 38 11.06 -2.74 -4.27
C ASN A 38 10.00 -2.00 -3.45
N VAL A 39 9.10 -2.74 -2.82
CA VAL A 39 8.04 -2.18 -1.97
C VAL A 39 8.56 -2.04 -0.55
N THR A 40 8.42 -0.85 0.03
CA THR A 40 8.85 -0.54 1.40
C THR A 40 7.68 -0.45 2.36
N SER A 41 6.50 -0.01 1.89
CA SER A 41 5.30 0.02 2.72
C SER A 41 4.02 -0.17 1.90
N VAL A 42 3.01 -0.69 2.59
CA VAL A 42 1.63 -0.73 2.12
C VAL A 42 0.78 -0.11 3.21
N ASP A 43 0.14 1.02 2.94
CA ASP A 43 -0.77 1.69 3.87
C ASP A 43 -2.21 1.46 3.41
N MET A 44 -3.11 1.14 4.33
CA MET A 44 -4.54 1.02 4.00
C MET A 44 -5.22 2.37 4.05
N ILE A 45 -5.95 2.72 3.00
CA ILE A 45 -6.83 3.89 2.95
C ILE A 45 -8.24 3.37 3.19
N ARG A 46 -8.95 3.95 4.17
CA ARG A 46 -10.29 3.51 4.55
C ARG A 46 -11.24 4.69 4.53
N ASP A 47 -12.34 4.52 3.81
CA ASP A 47 -13.52 5.37 3.85
C ASP A 47 -14.71 4.54 4.36
N GLU A 48 -15.84 5.18 4.63
CA GLU A 48 -17.05 4.56 5.19
C GLU A 48 -17.61 3.43 4.32
N ARG A 49 -17.40 3.50 2.99
CA ARG A 49 -17.98 2.56 2.02
C ARG A 49 -16.95 1.83 1.17
N TRP A 50 -15.71 2.32 1.16
CA TRP A 50 -14.67 1.82 0.28
C TRP A 50 -13.35 1.72 1.02
N ALA A 51 -12.53 0.78 0.57
CA ALA A 51 -11.15 0.66 0.95
C ALA A 51 -10.25 0.86 -0.27
N GLY A 52 -9.07 1.34 0.02
CA GLY A 52 -7.98 1.53 -0.91
C GLY A 52 -6.66 1.19 -0.22
N PHE A 53 -5.58 1.33 -0.95
CA PHE A 53 -4.24 1.14 -0.41
C PHE A 53 -3.24 2.02 -1.13
N LYS A 54 -2.17 2.35 -0.41
CA LYS A 54 -1.04 3.11 -0.92
C LYS A 54 0.20 2.26 -0.84
N ILE A 55 0.85 2.04 -1.97
CA ILE A 55 2.09 1.28 -2.08
C ILE A 55 3.22 2.29 -2.22
N SER A 56 4.18 2.25 -1.30
CA SER A 56 5.39 3.07 -1.38
C SER A 56 6.60 2.16 -1.62
N GLY A 57 7.56 2.66 -2.38
CA GLY A 57 8.72 1.86 -2.74
C GLY A 57 9.76 2.64 -3.53
N THR A 58 10.72 1.91 -4.08
CA THR A 58 11.76 2.46 -4.97
C THR A 58 11.85 1.62 -6.24
N THR A 59 11.95 2.26 -7.40
CA THR A 59 12.17 1.60 -8.69
C THR A 59 13.52 1.97 -9.27
N SER A 60 14.17 0.99 -9.91
CA SER A 60 15.41 1.19 -10.68
C SER A 60 15.14 1.54 -12.15
N LYS A 61 13.88 1.41 -12.60
CA LYS A 61 13.46 1.63 -13.98
C LYS A 61 12.41 2.73 -14.08
N THR A 62 12.41 3.41 -15.23
CA THR A 62 11.34 4.34 -15.60
C THR A 62 10.07 3.55 -15.91
N ILE A 63 8.97 3.85 -15.22
CA ILE A 63 7.66 3.25 -15.47
C ILE A 63 6.85 4.27 -16.28
N THR A 64 6.68 3.99 -17.58
CA THR A 64 5.98 4.91 -18.50
C THR A 64 4.50 4.59 -18.62
N ILE A 65 4.17 3.32 -18.49
CA ILE A 65 2.84 2.73 -18.57
C ILE A 65 2.83 1.50 -17.67
N GLY A 66 1.65 1.02 -17.31
CA GLY A 66 1.52 -0.19 -16.53
C GLY A 66 0.07 -0.50 -16.22
N GLU A 67 -0.20 -1.79 -15.98
CA GLU A 67 -1.47 -2.29 -15.52
C GLU A 67 -1.31 -2.85 -14.10
N VAL A 68 -2.28 -2.54 -13.26
CA VAL A 68 -2.40 -3.02 -11.89
C VAL A 68 -3.54 -4.00 -11.86
N GLN A 69 -3.22 -5.27 -11.62
CA GLN A 69 -4.21 -6.29 -11.33
C GLN A 69 -4.38 -6.41 -9.82
N LEU A 70 -5.62 -6.22 -9.36
CA LEU A 70 -6.03 -6.40 -7.98
C LEU A 70 -6.90 -7.64 -7.86
N ASP A 71 -6.45 -8.58 -7.06
CA ASP A 71 -7.20 -9.78 -6.70
C ASP A 71 -7.54 -9.74 -5.22
N VAL A 72 -8.82 -9.89 -4.90
CA VAL A 72 -9.29 -9.97 -3.51
C VAL A 72 -9.88 -11.33 -3.24
N TYR A 73 -9.45 -11.90 -2.11
CA TYR A 73 -9.80 -13.24 -1.66
C TYR A 73 -10.47 -13.18 -0.29
N GLU A 74 -11.55 -13.94 -0.14
CA GLU A 74 -12.12 -14.28 1.17
C GLU A 74 -11.79 -15.75 1.45
N GLY A 75 -10.89 -15.98 2.40
CA GLY A 75 -10.28 -17.29 2.61
C GLY A 75 -9.50 -17.73 1.36
N MET A 76 -9.97 -18.81 0.71
CA MET A 76 -9.38 -19.35 -0.52
C MET A 76 -10.14 -18.95 -1.80
N ILE A 77 -11.30 -18.28 -1.66
CA ILE A 77 -12.17 -17.96 -2.79
C ILE A 77 -11.82 -16.56 -3.29
N ARG A 78 -11.53 -16.44 -4.58
CA ARG A 78 -11.35 -15.14 -5.23
C ARG A 78 -12.71 -14.51 -5.46
N VAL A 79 -13.00 -13.43 -4.75
CA VAL A 79 -14.26 -12.69 -4.80
C VAL A 79 -14.19 -11.48 -5.72
N MET A 80 -12.99 -10.98 -6.01
CA MET A 80 -12.79 -9.86 -6.92
C MET A 80 -11.51 -10.03 -7.77
N LYS A 81 -11.62 -9.64 -9.04
CA LYS A 81 -10.50 -9.43 -9.96
C LYS A 81 -10.76 -8.12 -10.70
N GLN A 82 -9.90 -7.13 -10.52
CA GLN A 82 -9.98 -5.85 -11.22
C GLN A 82 -8.64 -5.51 -11.85
N LYS A 83 -8.70 -4.74 -12.93
CA LYS A 83 -7.55 -4.23 -13.67
C LYS A 83 -7.67 -2.72 -13.77
N TYR A 84 -6.61 -2.01 -13.41
CA TYR A 84 -6.54 -0.56 -13.46
C TYR A 84 -5.29 -0.17 -14.25
N GLU A 85 -5.39 0.87 -15.06
CA GLU A 85 -4.19 1.50 -15.60
C GLU A 85 -3.47 2.22 -14.48
N LEU A 86 -2.20 1.90 -14.26
CA LEU A 86 -1.38 2.43 -13.18
C LEU A 86 -1.44 3.96 -13.21
N CYS A 87 -0.98 4.56 -14.30
CA CYS A 87 -0.83 6.00 -14.47
C CYS A 87 -2.14 6.78 -14.46
N ALA A 88 -3.24 6.21 -14.97
CA ALA A 88 -4.52 6.90 -15.03
C ALA A 88 -5.22 6.88 -13.66
N HIS A 89 -4.96 5.85 -12.85
CA HIS A 89 -5.68 5.62 -11.60
C HIS A 89 -4.94 6.11 -10.35
N THR A 90 -3.60 6.12 -10.33
CA THR A 90 -2.83 6.34 -9.09
C THR A 90 -2.57 7.79 -8.72
N ALA A 91 -3.15 8.76 -9.44
CA ALA A 91 -2.85 10.20 -9.33
C ALA A 91 -1.34 10.55 -9.46
N SER A 92 -0.47 9.58 -9.77
CA SER A 92 0.96 9.78 -9.99
C SER A 92 1.17 10.21 -11.43
N ALA A 93 1.87 11.33 -11.65
CA ALA A 93 2.27 11.75 -12.97
C ALA A 93 3.23 10.71 -13.58
N CYS A 94 2.76 9.96 -14.58
CA CYS A 94 3.65 9.17 -15.41
C CYS A 94 4.35 10.05 -16.45
N PRO A 95 5.63 9.77 -16.76
CA PRO A 95 6.40 8.60 -16.35
C PRO A 95 6.98 8.71 -14.92
N VAL A 96 6.96 7.61 -14.17
CA VAL A 96 7.65 7.49 -12.88
C VAL A 96 9.14 7.26 -13.16
N VAL A 97 9.98 8.22 -12.83
CA VAL A 97 11.43 8.12 -12.98
C VAL A 97 12.05 7.17 -11.94
N PRO A 98 13.25 6.61 -12.19
CA PRO A 98 13.97 5.83 -11.20
C PRO A 98 14.12 6.59 -9.88
N GLY A 99 13.82 5.93 -8.76
CA GLY A 99 13.78 6.55 -7.44
C GLY A 99 12.57 6.11 -6.62
N ALA A 100 12.25 6.91 -5.60
CA ALA A 100 11.10 6.65 -4.74
C ALA A 100 9.79 6.90 -5.48
N PHE A 101 8.82 6.01 -5.27
CA PHE A 101 7.47 6.14 -5.81
C PHE A 101 6.42 5.90 -4.73
N VAL A 102 5.23 6.44 -4.99
CA VAL A 102 4.03 6.23 -4.20
C VAL A 102 2.86 6.03 -5.16
N PHE A 103 2.23 4.87 -5.09
CA PHE A 103 1.02 4.55 -5.85
C PHE A 103 -0.17 4.50 -4.90
N SER A 104 -1.10 5.44 -5.03
CA SER A 104 -2.33 5.49 -4.22
C SER A 104 -3.50 4.95 -5.03
N PHE A 105 -4.17 3.92 -4.52
CA PHE A 105 -5.37 3.34 -5.12
C PHE A 105 -6.52 3.58 -4.17
N GLU A 106 -7.34 4.58 -4.46
CA GLU A 106 -8.46 4.98 -3.61
C GLU A 106 -9.77 4.40 -4.14
N ASN A 107 -10.68 4.04 -3.24
CA ASN A 107 -12.04 3.61 -3.58
C ASN A 107 -12.15 2.39 -4.52
N ILE A 108 -11.19 1.48 -4.46
CA ILE A 108 -11.10 0.30 -5.35
C ILE A 108 -11.71 -0.99 -4.78
N ILE A 109 -11.86 -1.08 -3.46
CA ILE A 109 -12.38 -2.27 -2.77
C ILE A 109 -13.69 -1.89 -2.05
N PRO A 110 -14.86 -2.40 -2.46
CA PRO A 110 -16.11 -2.10 -1.77
C PRO A 110 -16.18 -2.82 -0.41
N PHE A 111 -16.71 -2.14 0.63
CA PHE A 111 -16.90 -2.70 1.97
C PHE A 111 -17.91 -3.88 2.02
N ARG A 112 -18.61 -4.15 0.91
CA ARG A 112 -19.51 -5.32 0.78
C ARG A 112 -18.78 -6.66 0.91
N LEU A 113 -17.45 -6.64 0.78
CA LEU A 113 -16.59 -7.79 1.03
C LEU A 113 -16.50 -8.06 2.54
N GLY A 114 -16.27 -9.32 2.90
CA GLY A 114 -16.19 -9.79 4.28
C GLY A 114 -15.20 -8.99 5.15
N ARG A 115 -15.28 -9.20 6.47
CA ARG A 115 -14.49 -8.44 7.47
C ARG A 115 -12.98 -8.58 7.27
N GLU A 116 -12.55 -9.71 6.74
CA GLU A 116 -11.14 -10.02 6.49
C GLU A 116 -10.99 -10.51 5.06
N PHE A 117 -10.08 -9.90 4.32
CA PHE A 117 -9.76 -10.30 2.97
C PHE A 117 -8.26 -10.24 2.71
N LYS A 118 -7.81 -11.09 1.79
CA LYS A 118 -6.44 -11.07 1.29
C LYS A 118 -6.41 -10.36 -0.04
N SER A 119 -5.51 -9.40 -0.18
CA SER A 119 -5.29 -8.69 -1.44
C SER A 119 -3.99 -9.19 -2.06
N LYS A 120 -4.04 -9.60 -3.33
CA LYS A 120 -2.85 -9.80 -4.16
C LYS A 120 -2.83 -8.69 -5.19
N VAL A 121 -1.77 -7.89 -5.18
CA VAL A 121 -1.55 -6.80 -6.11
C VAL A 121 -0.41 -7.17 -7.02
N TYR A 122 -0.66 -7.12 -8.33
CA TYR A 122 0.33 -7.35 -9.35
C TYR A 122 0.41 -6.14 -10.27
N ILE A 123 1.54 -5.45 -10.26
CA ILE A 123 1.84 -4.33 -11.14
C ILE A 123 2.78 -4.85 -12.22
N HIS A 124 2.45 -4.62 -13.48
CA HIS A 124 3.31 -4.98 -14.61
C HIS A 124 3.28 -3.88 -15.66
N ASP A 125 4.38 -3.78 -16.39
CA ASP A 125 4.47 -3.05 -17.65
C ASP A 125 4.24 -4.04 -18.81
N TYR A 126 4.32 -3.60 -20.06
CA TYR A 126 4.21 -4.44 -21.25
C TYR A 126 5.30 -5.52 -21.33
N GLU A 127 6.48 -5.25 -20.77
CA GLU A 127 7.67 -6.09 -20.91
C GLU A 127 7.81 -7.10 -19.75
N GLU A 128 7.48 -6.69 -18.51
CA GLU A 128 7.76 -7.48 -17.32
C GLU A 128 6.87 -7.11 -16.12
N GLY A 129 6.83 -7.99 -15.11
CA GLY A 129 6.27 -7.68 -13.80
C GLY A 129 7.12 -6.63 -13.08
N LEU A 130 6.48 -5.58 -12.56
CA LEU A 130 7.13 -4.52 -11.81
C LEU A 130 7.10 -4.77 -10.31
N VAL A 131 5.97 -5.27 -9.78
CA VAL A 131 5.76 -5.57 -8.36
C VAL A 131 4.75 -6.69 -8.23
N CYS A 132 4.97 -7.62 -7.30
CA CYS A 132 3.91 -8.53 -6.84
C CYS A 132 3.95 -8.65 -5.33
N ILE A 133 2.85 -8.27 -4.68
CA ILE A 133 2.71 -8.34 -3.22
C ILE A 133 1.37 -8.96 -2.81
N ARG A 134 1.35 -9.52 -1.60
CA ARG A 134 0.17 -10.02 -0.91
C ARG A 134 0.10 -9.38 0.47
N PHE A 135 -1.10 -8.97 0.90
CA PHE A 135 -1.31 -8.47 2.25
C PHE A 135 -2.72 -8.80 2.74
N ASP A 136 -2.84 -8.95 4.05
CA ASP A 136 -4.12 -9.19 4.71
C ASP A 136 -4.71 -7.85 5.17
N SER A 137 -6.00 -7.68 4.94
CA SER A 137 -6.74 -6.49 5.35
C SER A 137 -7.91 -6.88 6.24
N LYS A 138 -7.99 -6.23 7.40
CA LYS A 138 -9.13 -6.35 8.32
C LYS A 138 -9.90 -5.05 8.35
N LEU A 139 -11.12 -5.05 7.81
CA LEU A 139 -12.01 -3.91 7.91
C LEU A 139 -12.52 -3.77 9.35
N PRO A 140 -12.59 -2.53 9.91
CA PRO A 140 -13.08 -2.34 11.26
C PRO A 140 -14.58 -2.67 11.30
N ALA A 141 -15.04 -3.25 12.41
CA ALA A 141 -16.44 -3.61 12.61
C ALA A 141 -17.28 -2.37 12.96
N THR A 142 -17.46 -1.42 12.05
CA THR A 142 -18.35 -0.25 12.18
C THR A 142 -18.42 0.40 10.78
N VAL A 143 -19.55 0.60 10.09
CA VAL A 143 -20.90 1.01 10.52
C VAL A 143 -21.96 0.24 9.69
N LEU A 144 -22.49 -0.85 10.25
CA LEU A 144 -23.81 -1.39 9.88
C LEU A 144 -24.83 -0.73 10.83
N SER A 145 -25.10 0.56 10.67
CA SER A 145 -26.22 1.26 11.30
C SER A 145 -26.30 2.71 10.83
N ALA A 146 -27.02 2.93 9.74
CA ALA A 146 -27.88 4.10 9.53
C ALA A 146 -28.93 3.73 8.49
#